data_AF-A0A354J176-F1
#
_entry.id   AF-A0A354J176-F1
#
_cell.length_a   1.000
_cell.length_b   1.000
_cell.length_c   1.000
_cell.angle_alpha   90.00
_cell.angle_beta   90.00
_cell.angle_gamma   90.00
#
_symmetry.space_group_name_H-M   'P 1'
#
loop_
_entity.id
_entity.type
_entity.pdbx_description
1 polymer ?
#
loop_
_entity_poly.entity_id
_entity_poly.type
_entity_poly.pdbx_seq_one_letter_code
_entity_poly.pdbx_strand_id
1 'polypeptide(L)'
;MRIPIHQQPKVSSAYRLLTSYLHDGLLLDLYGEFDADGYTVLDVALSGTNVGLFPLVTLEFLDQLSTWCNDKLPSAAELRRASEREGRAERAIWQRQAA
;
A
#
# COMPACT_ATOMS: atom_id res chain seq x y z
N MET A 1 -23.39 -0.95 -36.11
CA MET A 1 -23.06 -1.88 -35.01
C MET A 1 -22.01 -1.20 -34.15
N ARG A 2 -22.35 -0.74 -32.93
CA ARG A 2 -21.36 -0.17 -32.01
C ARG A 2 -20.74 -1.32 -31.23
N ILE A 3 -19.45 -1.57 -31.42
CA ILE A 3 -18.71 -2.54 -30.61
C ILE A 3 -18.58 -1.90 -29.21
N PRO A 4 -19.08 -2.53 -28.14
CA PRO A 4 -18.82 -2.02 -26.80
C PRO A 4 -17.31 -2.01 -26.58
N ILE A 5 -16.77 -0.83 -26.30
CA ILE A 5 -15.39 -0.69 -25.89
C ILE A 5 -15.36 -1.22 -24.45
N HIS A 6 -14.96 -2.48 -24.26
CA HIS A 6 -14.74 -3.05 -22.94
C HIS A 6 -13.50 -2.40 -22.33
N GLN A 7 -13.66 -1.21 -21.75
CA GLN A 7 -12.60 -0.54 -21.04
C GLN A 7 -12.42 -1.23 -19.68
N GLN A 8 -11.27 -1.87 -19.47
CA GLN A 8 -10.93 -2.42 -18.17
C GLN A 8 -10.85 -1.29 -17.14
N PRO A 9 -11.41 -1.49 -15.93
CA PRO A 9 -11.22 -0.54 -14.85
C PRO A 9 -9.72 -0.41 -14.59
N LYS A 10 -9.26 0.84 -14.51
CA LYS A 10 -7.88 1.13 -14.17
C LYS A 10 -7.79 1.45 -12.69
N VAL A 11 -6.66 1.11 -12.10
CA VAL A 11 -6.31 1.56 -10.76
C VAL A 11 -6.29 3.08 -10.72
N SER A 12 -6.78 3.65 -9.63
CA SER A 12 -6.67 5.07 -9.30
C SER A 12 -5.22 5.54 -9.26
N SER A 13 -5.01 6.85 -9.23
CA SER A 13 -3.69 7.45 -9.06
C SER A 13 -3.17 7.40 -7.60
N ALA A 14 -3.81 6.63 -6.72
CA ALA A 14 -3.42 6.52 -5.32
C ALA A 14 -2.07 5.81 -5.16
N TYR A 15 -1.44 5.99 -4.00
CA TYR A 15 -0.15 5.37 -3.74
C TYR A 15 -0.31 3.88 -3.49
N ARG A 16 0.63 3.09 -4.00
CA ARG A 16 0.67 1.65 -3.72
C ARG A 16 1.16 1.41 -2.30
N LEU A 17 0.28 0.90 -1.46
CA LEU A 17 0.54 0.66 -0.03
C LEU A 17 1.19 -0.71 0.18
N LEU A 18 0.65 -1.74 -0.48
CA LEU A 18 1.09 -3.12 -0.31
C LEU A 18 0.98 -3.87 -1.64
N THR A 19 1.94 -4.75 -1.91
CA THR A 19 1.96 -5.61 -3.09
C THR A 19 1.78 -7.07 -2.71
N SER A 20 1.10 -7.82 -3.56
CA SER A 20 0.95 -9.28 -3.44
C SER A 20 0.32 -9.73 -2.11
N TYR A 21 -0.66 -8.98 -1.62
CA TYR A 21 -1.52 -9.37 -0.51
C TYR A 21 -2.41 -10.56 -0.91
N LEU A 22 -2.32 -11.67 -0.20
CA LEU A 22 -3.14 -12.86 -0.47
C LEU A 22 -4.48 -12.76 0.26
N HIS A 23 -5.57 -12.70 -0.50
CA HIS A 23 -6.94 -12.68 0.02
C HIS A 23 -7.78 -13.71 -0.72
N ASP A 24 -8.28 -14.72 -0.01
CA ASP A 24 -9.15 -15.78 -0.55
C ASP A 24 -8.62 -16.41 -1.86
N GLY A 25 -7.30 -16.63 -1.91
CA GLY A 25 -6.62 -17.23 -3.07
C GLY A 25 -6.27 -16.26 -4.20
N LEU A 26 -6.60 -14.97 -4.07
CA LEU A 26 -6.22 -13.92 -5.01
C LEU A 26 -5.04 -13.11 -4.47
N LEU A 27 -4.08 -12.83 -5.33
CA LEU A 27 -3.02 -11.86 -5.02
C LEU A 27 -3.47 -10.46 -5.46
N LEU A 28 -3.49 -9.56 -4.50
CA LEU A 28 -3.99 -8.20 -4.64
C LEU A 28 -2.87 -7.19 -4.36
N ASP A 29 -2.85 -6.10 -5.13
CA ASP A 29 -2.07 -4.91 -4.81
C ASP A 29 -3.02 -3.87 -4.22
N LEU A 30 -2.69 -3.32 -3.05
CA LEU A 30 -3.51 -2.35 -2.33
C LEU A 30 -3.02 -0.94 -2.59
N TYR A 31 -3.95 -0.03 -2.88
CA TYR A 31 -3.66 1.37 -3.19
C TYR A 31 -4.49 2.30 -2.29
N GLY A 32 -3.90 3.42 -1.91
CA GLY A 32 -4.56 4.38 -1.05
C GLY A 32 -3.62 5.43 -0.49
N GLU A 33 -3.86 5.78 0.76
CA GLU A 33 -3.18 6.85 1.47
C GLU A 33 -2.56 6.32 2.77
N PHE A 34 -1.47 6.95 3.19
CA PHE A 34 -0.79 6.66 4.44
C PHE A 34 -0.35 7.96 5.11
N ASP A 35 -0.83 8.19 6.32
CA ASP A 35 -0.55 9.39 7.09
C ASP A 35 -0.39 9.10 8.60
N ALA A 36 -0.57 10.13 9.44
CA ALA A 36 -0.43 10.02 10.89
C ALA A 36 -1.55 9.19 11.54
N ASP A 37 -2.73 9.13 10.93
CA ASP A 37 -3.90 8.41 11.42
C ASP A 37 -3.88 6.94 10.95
N GLY A 38 -3.15 6.65 9.87
CA GLY A 38 -2.79 5.29 9.47
C GLY A 38 -2.91 5.07 7.97
N TYR A 39 -3.23 3.85 7.59
CA TYR A 39 -3.47 3.40 6.24
C TYR A 39 -4.95 3.49 5.90
N THR A 40 -5.27 4.09 4.76
CA THR A 40 -6.60 4.08 4.16
C THR A 40 -6.50 3.47 2.76
N VAL A 41 -7.15 2.33 2.53
CA VAL A 41 -7.21 1.66 1.23
C VAL A 41 -8.36 2.25 0.42
N LEU A 42 -8.05 2.77 -0.75
CA LEU A 42 -9.00 3.42 -1.66
C LEU A 42 -9.27 2.59 -2.92
N ASP A 43 -8.34 1.72 -3.30
CA ASP A 43 -8.44 0.90 -4.50
C ASP A 43 -7.61 -0.38 -4.36
N VAL A 44 -7.95 -1.37 -5.18
CA VAL A 44 -7.33 -2.70 -5.17
C VAL A 44 -7.16 -3.16 -6.60
N ALA A 45 -6.03 -3.78 -6.92
CA ALA A 45 -5.76 -4.34 -8.24
C ALA A 45 -5.41 -5.82 -8.14
N LEU A 46 -5.61 -6.58 -9.23
CA LEU A 46 -4.96 -7.88 -9.35
C LEU A 46 -3.45 -7.68 -9.42
N SER A 47 -2.71 -8.38 -8.57
CA SER A 47 -1.27 -8.16 -8.39
C SER A 47 -0.51 -8.33 -9.70
N GLY A 48 0.40 -7.39 -9.97
CA GLY A 48 1.19 -7.36 -11.21
C GLY A 48 0.43 -6.85 -12.44
N THR A 49 -0.79 -6.34 -12.27
CA THR A 49 -1.59 -5.75 -13.35
C THR A 49 -2.06 -4.34 -12.99
N ASN A 50 -2.55 -3.60 -14.00
CA ASN A 50 -3.22 -2.31 -13.80
C ASN A 50 -4.76 -2.44 -13.83
N VAL A 51 -5.28 -3.64 -13.61
CA VAL A 51 -6.73 -3.90 -13.59
C VAL A 51 -7.25 -3.61 -12.19
N GLY A 52 -7.94 -2.47 -12.07
CA GLY A 52 -8.61 -2.08 -10.84
C GLY A 52 -9.82 -2.97 -10.57
N LEU A 53 -10.04 -3.28 -9.30
CA LEU A 53 -11.17 -4.06 -8.81
C LEU A 53 -12.19 -3.19 -8.10
N PHE A 54 -11.95 -1.88 -7.96
CA PHE A 54 -12.87 -0.94 -7.30
C PHE A 54 -14.35 -1.10 -7.70
N PRO A 55 -14.73 -1.24 -8.99
CA PRO A 55 -16.13 -1.40 -9.36
C PRO A 55 -16.77 -2.73 -8.93
N LEU A 56 -15.95 -3.70 -8.51
CA LEU A 56 -16.36 -5.07 -8.15
C LEU A 56 -16.34 -5.31 -6.64
N VAL A 57 -15.88 -4.34 -5.85
CA VAL A 57 -15.76 -4.44 -4.39
C VAL A 57 -16.63 -3.40 -3.70
N THR A 58 -16.97 -3.66 -2.44
CA THR A 58 -17.75 -2.74 -1.61
C THR A 58 -16.82 -1.80 -0.85
N LEU A 59 -17.36 -0.65 -0.40
CA LEU A 59 -16.63 0.24 0.50
C LEU A 59 -16.29 -0.44 1.84
N GLU A 60 -17.18 -1.32 2.33
CA GLU A 60 -16.94 -2.12 3.53
C GLU A 60 -15.73 -3.05 3.36
N PHE A 61 -15.56 -3.65 2.19
CA PHE A 61 -14.37 -4.46 1.92
C PHE A 61 -13.08 -3.64 1.97
N LEU A 62 -13.09 -2.42 1.40
CA LEU A 62 -11.94 -1.51 1.48
C LEU A 62 -11.63 -1.07 2.92
N ASP A 63 -12.66 -0.86 3.74
CA ASP A 63 -12.51 -0.52 5.15
C ASP A 63 -11.91 -1.68 5.96
N GLN A 64 -12.32 -2.93 5.67
CA GLN A 64 -11.72 -4.13 6.26
C GLN A 64 -10.24 -4.26 5.89
N LEU A 65 -9.88 -3.97 4.63
CA LEU A 65 -8.47 -3.96 4.20
C LEU A 65 -7.67 -2.83 4.88
N SER A 66 -8.27 -1.65 5.06
CA SER A 66 -7.67 -0.53 5.79
C SER A 66 -7.40 -0.91 7.24
N THR A 67 -8.39 -1.51 7.90
CA THR A 67 -8.27 -2.04 9.27
C THR A 67 -7.16 -3.08 9.37
N TRP A 68 -7.09 -4.02 8.42
CA TRP A 68 -6.03 -5.01 8.38
C TRP A 68 -4.64 -4.37 8.19
N CYS A 69 -4.52 -3.37 7.30
CA CYS A 69 -3.26 -2.65 7.09
C CYS A 69 -2.81 -1.94 8.37
N ASN A 70 -3.73 -1.29 9.08
CA ASN A 70 -3.45 -0.63 10.35
C ASN A 70 -3.04 -1.59 11.48
N ASP A 71 -3.53 -2.82 11.45
CA ASP A 71 -3.16 -3.86 12.42
C ASP A 71 -1.82 -4.55 12.08
N LYS A 72 -1.50 -4.70 10.79
CA LYS A 72 -0.37 -5.53 10.33
C LYS A 72 0.84 -4.78 9.81
N LEU A 73 0.66 -3.56 9.31
CA LEU A 73 1.75 -2.76 8.77
C LEU A 73 2.28 -1.78 9.83
N PRO A 74 3.58 -1.40 9.75
CA PRO A 74 4.14 -0.46 10.71
C PRO A 74 3.43 0.90 10.67
N SER A 75 3.14 1.46 11.83
CA SER A 75 2.63 2.82 11.97
C SER A 75 3.65 3.87 11.52
N ALA A 76 3.18 5.10 11.25
CA ALA A 76 4.06 6.23 10.92
C ALA A 76 5.11 6.50 12.02
N ALA A 77 4.72 6.30 13.28
CA ALA A 77 5.63 6.45 14.42
C ALA A 77 6.74 5.37 14.42
N GLU A 78 6.41 4.14 14.08
CA GLU A 78 7.39 3.04 14.00
C GLU A 78 8.35 3.24 12.83
N LEU A 79 7.85 3.63 11.67
CA LEU A 79 8.68 3.96 10.50
C LEU A 79 9.65 5.12 10.81
N ARG A 80 9.16 6.16 11.48
CA ARG A 80 10.01 7.28 11.91
C ARG A 80 11.11 6.84 12.86
N ARG A 81 10.77 6.03 13.87
CA ARG A 81 11.76 5.48 14.82
C ARG A 81 12.79 4.59 14.12
N ALA A 82 12.38 3.79 13.14
CA ALA A 82 13.28 2.97 12.34
C ALA A 82 14.27 3.84 11.56
N SER A 83 13.76 4.86 10.84
CA SER A 83 14.58 5.82 10.10
C SER A 83 15.59 6.56 11.00
N GLU A 84 15.17 7.00 12.19
CA GLU A 84 16.06 7.66 13.16
C GLU A 84 17.15 6.72 13.71
N ARG A 85 16.85 5.42 13.84
CA ARG A 85 17.85 4.42 14.24
C ARG A 85 18.87 4.19 13.12
N GLU A 86 18.42 4.05 11.89
CA GLU A 86 19.29 3.89 10.72
C GLU A 86 20.20 5.11 10.53
N GLY A 87 19.66 6.33 10.58
CA GLY A 87 20.46 7.54 10.47
C GLY A 87 21.45 7.75 11.62
N ARG A 88 21.18 7.21 12.81
CA ARG A 88 22.17 7.17 13.90
C ARG A 88 23.26 6.13 13.64
N ALA A 89 22.91 4.95 13.16
CA ALA A 89 23.87 3.91 12.82
C ALA A 89 24.81 4.35 11.69
N GLU A 90 24.26 4.95 10.64
CA GLU A 90 25.03 5.47 9.51
C GLU A 90 26.05 6.53 9.94
N ARG A 91 25.62 7.52 10.74
CA ARG A 91 26.53 8.54 11.29
C ARG A 91 27.65 7.94 12.15
N ALA A 92 27.35 6.91 12.94
CA ALA A 92 28.35 6.24 13.76
C ALA A 92 29.39 5.50 12.91
N ILE A 93 28.99 4.95 11.75
CA ILE A 93 29.91 4.32 10.79
C ILE A 93 30.86 5.36 10.18
N TRP A 94 30.31 6.48 9.70
CA TRP A 94 31.12 7.57 9.12
C TRP A 94 32.11 8.16 10.13
N GLN A 95 31.68 8.35 11.39
CA GLN A 95 32.57 8.85 12.46
C GLN A 95 33.73 7.88 12.76
N ARG A 96 33.51 6.56 12.69
CA ARG A 96 34.56 5.55 12.88
C ARG A 96 35.52 5.47 11.70
N GLN A 97 35.05 5.73 10.48
CA GLN A 97 35.90 5.74 9.28
C GLN A 97 36.71 7.04 9.15
N ALA A 98 36.25 8.13 9.76
CA ALA A 98 36.93 9.42 9.77
C ALA A 98 37.97 9.57 10.91
N ALA A 99 38.08 8.59 11.81
CA ALA A 99 39.05 8.51 12.90
C ALA A 99 40.19 7.56 12.55
#